data_AF-A0A0C2WR43-F1
#
_entry.id   AF-A0A0C2WR43-F1
#
_cell.length_a   1.000
_cell.length_b   1.000
_cell.length_c   1.000
_cell.angle_alpha   90.00
_cell.angle_beta   90.00
_cell.angle_gamma   90.00
#
_symmetry.space_group_name_H-M   'P 1'
#
loop_
_entity.id
_entity.type
_entity.pdbx_description
1 polymer ?
#
loop_
_entity_poly.entity_id
_entity_poly.type
_entity_poly.pdbx_seq_one_letter_code
_entity_poly.pdbx_strand_id
1 'polypeptide(L)'
;MEGEESAVIDFAAELLRVIGYERDDTVVRTRKIIWLNMCGQTVLAKTDVCLMNAASEILLLVQEDKTHINPSDPEAQLIAETIGAFQENNAKRVNELFLEPLEMQVIPGITMVGTF
;
A
#
# COMPACT_ATOMS: atom_id res chain seq x y z
N MET A 1 2.45 1.25 -24.10
CA MET A 1 3.90 1.39 -23.90
C MET A 1 4.08 1.44 -22.39
N GLU A 2 4.18 0.27 -21.78
CA GLU A 2 4.53 0.12 -20.36
C GLU A 2 6.05 0.26 -20.29
N GLY A 3 6.59 1.36 -19.77
CA GLY A 3 8.04 1.51 -19.83
C GLY A 3 8.57 2.89 -19.51
N GLU A 4 8.09 3.48 -18.43
CA GLU A 4 8.95 4.11 -17.44
C GLU A 4 8.32 3.73 -16.09
N GLU A 5 9.04 2.92 -15.31
CA GLU A 5 8.74 2.81 -13.89
C GLU A 5 8.83 4.23 -13.35
N SER A 6 7.74 4.76 -12.78
CA SER A 6 7.73 6.17 -12.39
C SER A 6 8.86 6.38 -11.41
N ALA A 7 9.76 7.32 -11.71
CA ALA A 7 10.84 7.73 -10.83
C ALA A 7 10.31 8.12 -9.43
N VAL A 8 9.02 8.46 -9.32
CA VAL A 8 8.33 8.72 -8.05
C VAL A 8 8.26 7.47 -7.17
N ILE A 9 8.05 6.28 -7.75
CA ILE A 9 7.98 5.01 -7.01
C ILE A 9 9.36 4.62 -6.49
N ASP A 10 10.38 4.72 -7.34
CA ASP A 10 11.77 4.48 -6.94
C ASP A 10 12.19 5.47 -5.84
N PHE A 11 11.86 6.75 -6.03
CA PHE A 11 12.11 7.80 -5.04
C PHE A 11 11.38 7.51 -3.72
N ALA A 12 10.10 7.19 -3.74
CA ALA A 12 9.32 6.92 -2.53
C ALA A 12 9.85 5.69 -1.79
N ALA A 13 10.18 4.61 -2.51
CA ALA A 13 10.77 3.42 -1.92
C ALA A 13 12.13 3.73 -1.28
N GLU A 14 13.00 4.45 -1.99
CA GLU A 14 14.32 4.80 -1.47
C GLU A 14 14.25 5.81 -0.32
N LEU A 15 13.32 6.76 -0.36
CA LEU A 15 13.08 7.70 0.73
C LEU A 15 12.74 6.96 2.03
N LEU A 16 11.81 5.99 1.98
CA LEU A 16 11.44 5.18 3.15
C LEU A 16 12.64 4.39 3.69
N ARG A 17 13.51 3.87 2.82
CA ARG A 17 14.74 3.18 3.24
C ARG A 17 15.72 4.12 3.91
N VAL A 18 16.04 5.25 3.26
CA VAL A 18 17.04 6.21 3.73
C VAL A 18 16.65 6.85 5.07
N ILE A 19 15.37 7.13 5.29
CA ILE A 19 14.89 7.69 6.57
C ILE A 19 14.64 6.61 7.64
N GLY A 20 14.94 5.34 7.34
CA GLY A 20 14.96 4.25 8.32
C GLY A 20 13.60 3.64 8.66
N TYR A 21 12.64 3.64 7.72
CA TYR A 21 11.42 2.83 7.84
C TYR A 21 11.67 1.36 7.49
N GLU A 22 12.60 1.05 6.59
CA GLU A 22 13.08 -0.32 6.36
C GLU A 22 14.14 -0.68 7.40
N ARG A 23 13.90 -1.76 8.15
CA ARG A 23 14.72 -2.28 9.26
C ARG A 23 14.70 -3.81 9.25
N ASP A 24 15.31 -4.44 10.24
CA ASP A 24 15.36 -5.91 10.33
C ASP A 24 13.97 -6.58 10.36
N ASP A 25 12.95 -5.88 10.85
CA ASP A 25 11.57 -6.37 11.02
C ASP A 25 10.55 -5.73 10.08
N THR A 26 11.01 -4.89 9.15
CA THR A 26 10.14 -4.22 8.16
C THR A 26 10.73 -4.28 6.76
N VAL A 27 9.87 -4.32 5.74
CA VAL A 27 10.28 -4.35 4.34
C VAL A 27 9.45 -3.39 3.50
N VAL A 28 10.12 -2.58 2.70
CA VAL A 28 9.53 -1.72 1.69
C VAL A 28 9.30 -2.58 0.43
N ARG A 29 8.07 -2.59 -0.05
CA ARG A 29 7.66 -3.29 -1.27
C ARG A 29 7.07 -2.30 -2.25
N THR A 30 7.41 -2.47 -3.51
CA THR A 30 6.75 -1.76 -4.61
C THR A 30 5.68 -2.66 -5.22
N ARG A 31 4.62 -2.05 -5.78
CA ARG A 31 3.65 -2.72 -6.65
C ARG A 31 2.93 -3.92 -6.02
N LYS A 32 2.76 -3.93 -4.69
CA LYS A 32 2.09 -5.02 -3.95
C LYS A 32 0.62 -5.07 -4.34
N ILE A 33 0.17 -6.26 -4.73
CA ILE A 33 -1.25 -6.55 -4.91
C ILE A 33 -1.92 -6.62 -3.54
N ILE A 34 -3.04 -5.92 -3.39
CA ILE A 34 -3.91 -5.92 -2.22
C ILE A 34 -5.28 -6.43 -2.65
N TRP A 35 -5.79 -7.42 -1.93
CA TRP A 35 -7.15 -7.92 -2.16
C TRP A 35 -8.15 -7.12 -1.35
N LEU A 36 -9.17 -6.60 -2.02
CA LEU A 36 -10.23 -5.80 -1.40
C LEU A 36 -11.58 -6.41 -1.71
N ASN A 37 -12.34 -6.75 -0.67
CA ASN A 37 -13.74 -7.14 -0.81
C ASN A 37 -14.62 -5.89 -0.79
N MET A 38 -15.26 -5.61 -1.92
CA MET A 38 -16.13 -4.46 -2.14
C MET A 38 -17.41 -4.91 -2.83
N CYS A 39 -18.57 -4.50 -2.31
CA CYS A 39 -19.88 -4.82 -2.89
C CYS A 39 -20.11 -6.32 -3.17
N GLY A 40 -19.57 -7.20 -2.32
CA GLY A 40 -19.68 -8.66 -2.48
C GLY A 40 -18.76 -9.26 -3.56
N GLN A 41 -17.88 -8.46 -4.15
CA GLN A 41 -16.86 -8.91 -5.10
C GLN A 41 -15.46 -8.70 -4.53
N THR A 42 -14.55 -9.61 -4.85
CA THR A 42 -13.13 -9.42 -4.59
C THR A 42 -12.52 -8.66 -5.76
N VAL A 43 -12.03 -7.46 -5.49
CA VAL A 43 -11.32 -6.61 -6.45
C VAL A 43 -9.84 -6.55 -6.11
N LEU A 44 -9.03 -6.35 -7.15
CA LEU A 44 -7.59 -6.19 -7.05
C LEU A 44 -7.25 -4.71 -6.96
N ALA A 45 -6.59 -4.32 -5.89
CA ALA A 45 -5.89 -3.04 -5.79
C ALA A 45 -4.37 -3.28 -5.89
N LYS A 46 -3.63 -2.31 -6.42
CA LYS A 46 -2.18 -2.42 -6.58
C LYS A 46 -1.54 -1.13 -6.09
N THR A 47 -1.07 -1.17 -4.85
CA THR A 47 -0.39 -0.02 -4.25
C THR A 47 0.97 0.20 -4.88
N ASP A 48 1.39 1.45 -4.97
CA ASP A 48 2.66 1.80 -5.61
C ASP A 48 3.85 1.46 -4.70
N VAL A 49 3.81 1.85 -3.43
CA VAL A 49 4.78 1.45 -2.40
C VAL A 49 4.06 1.14 -1.09
N CYS A 50 4.51 0.13 -0.36
CA CYS A 50 4.05 -0.13 1.00
C CYS A 50 5.19 -0.54 1.93
N LEU A 51 4.99 -0.32 3.21
CA LEU A 51 5.82 -0.89 4.28
C LEU A 51 5.09 -2.06 4.89
N MET A 52 5.78 -3.19 5.04
CA MET A 52 5.25 -4.39 5.69
C MET A 52 6.11 -4.78 6.88
N ASN A 53 5.53 -5.43 7.89
CA ASN A 53 6.31 -6.03 8.98
C ASN A 53 6.73 -7.47 8.65
N ALA A 54 7.48 -8.10 9.58
CA ALA A 54 7.89 -9.49 9.49
C ALA A 54 6.72 -10.49 9.37
N ALA A 55 5.53 -10.14 9.87
CA ALA A 55 4.31 -10.94 9.72
C ALA A 55 3.58 -10.68 8.38
N SER A 56 4.21 -9.95 7.47
CA SER A 56 3.64 -9.53 6.19
C SER A 56 2.34 -8.70 6.32
N GLU A 57 2.11 -8.07 7.46
CA GLU A 57 1.04 -7.06 7.61
C GLU A 57 1.50 -5.74 7.01
N ILE A 58 0.61 -5.07 6.30
CA ILE A 58 0.83 -3.75 5.71
C ILE A 58 0.67 -2.69 6.81
N LEU A 59 1.71 -1.90 7.00
CA LEU A 59 1.78 -0.85 8.02
C LEU A 59 1.59 0.55 7.45
N LEU A 60 2.03 0.80 6.21
CA LEU A 60 1.98 2.11 5.56
C LEU A 60 1.80 1.90 4.05
N LEU A 61 1.07 2.82 3.42
CA LEU A 61 0.85 2.84 1.97
C LEU A 61 1.31 4.19 1.39
N VAL A 62 1.87 4.14 0.18
CA VAL A 62 2.17 5.31 -0.64
C VAL A 62 1.53 5.11 -2.00
N GLN A 63 0.73 6.09 -2.40
CA GLN A 63 0.05 6.11 -3.69
C GLN A 63 0.57 7.27 -4.54
N GLU A 64 1.12 6.95 -5.70
CA GLU A 64 1.52 7.95 -6.68
C GLU A 64 0.29 8.52 -7.40
N ASP A 65 0.29 9.83 -7.61
CA ASP A 65 -0.63 10.46 -8.53
C ASP A 65 -0.24 10.21 -9.99
N LYS A 66 -1.13 9.55 -10.73
CA LYS A 66 -0.98 9.25 -12.16
C LYS A 66 -1.77 10.24 -13.04
N THR A 67 -2.09 11.42 -12.54
CA THR A 67 -2.86 12.48 -13.25
C THR A 67 -2.33 12.81 -14.65
N HIS A 68 -1.04 12.63 -14.91
CA HIS A 68 -0.42 12.80 -16.24
C HIS A 68 -0.89 11.74 -17.28
N ILE A 69 -1.44 10.61 -16.83
CA ILE A 69 -2.00 9.54 -17.67
C ILE A 69 -3.53 9.58 -17.67
N ASN A 70 -4.15 9.85 -16.51
CA ASN A 70 -5.59 10.03 -16.38
C ASN A 70 -5.88 10.82 -15.09
N PRO A 71 -6.64 11.93 -15.11
CA PRO A 71 -6.97 12.68 -13.90
C PRO A 71 -7.84 11.82 -12.96
N SER A 72 -7.21 11.23 -11.96
CA SER A 72 -7.87 10.52 -10.85
C SER A 72 -7.36 11.07 -9.54
N ASP A 73 -8.23 11.18 -8.55
CA ASP A 73 -7.86 11.57 -7.20
C ASP A 73 -7.02 10.45 -6.52
N PRO A 74 -5.72 10.68 -6.23
CA PRO A 74 -4.88 9.69 -5.58
C PRO A 74 -5.33 9.38 -4.14
N GLU A 75 -6.06 10.29 -3.49
CA GLU A 75 -6.57 10.09 -2.13
C GLU A 75 -7.66 9.02 -2.09
N ALA A 76 -8.63 9.08 -3.01
CA ALA A 76 -9.69 8.08 -3.11
C ALA A 76 -9.13 6.67 -3.35
N GLN A 77 -8.09 6.55 -4.19
CA GLN A 77 -7.40 5.28 -4.41
C GLN A 77 -6.68 4.80 -3.14
N LEU A 78 -5.96 5.70 -2.48
CA LEU A 78 -5.25 5.39 -1.23
C LEU A 78 -6.19 4.92 -0.12
N ILE A 79 -7.39 5.51 0.01
CA ILE A 79 -8.42 5.07 0.96
C ILE A 79 -8.87 3.64 0.63
N ALA A 80 -9.16 3.35 -0.64
CA ALA A 80 -9.57 2.00 -1.06
C ALA A 80 -8.47 0.96 -0.76
N GLU A 81 -7.22 1.28 -1.07
CA GLU A 81 -6.06 0.44 -0.75
C GLU A 81 -5.88 0.23 0.75
N THR A 82 -6.14 1.26 1.55
CA THR A 82 -6.06 1.19 3.02
C THR A 82 -7.11 0.24 3.59
N ILE A 83 -8.35 0.30 3.06
CA ILE A 83 -9.40 -0.66 3.44
C ILE A 83 -8.98 -2.08 3.06
N GLY A 84 -8.43 -2.27 1.86
CA GLY A 84 -7.93 -3.57 1.41
C GLY A 84 -6.79 -4.09 2.29
N ALA A 85 -5.86 -3.22 2.67
CA ALA A 85 -4.76 -3.56 3.56
C ALA A 85 -5.25 -4.02 4.94
N PHE A 86 -6.24 -3.33 5.51
CA PHE A 86 -6.86 -3.74 6.77
C PHE A 86 -7.53 -5.13 6.66
N GLN A 87 -8.26 -5.37 5.56
CA GLN A 87 -8.87 -6.68 5.31
C GLN A 87 -7.81 -7.79 5.16
N GLU A 88 -6.75 -7.55 4.38
CA GLU A 88 -5.66 -8.51 4.16
C GLU A 88 -4.88 -8.79 5.46
N ASN A 89 -4.61 -7.74 6.26
CA ASN A 89 -3.97 -7.88 7.57
C ASN A 89 -4.80 -8.75 8.51
N ASN A 90 -6.11 -8.48 8.63
CA ASN A 90 -6.99 -9.30 9.46
C ASN A 90 -7.12 -10.73 8.95
N ALA A 91 -7.15 -10.93 7.63
CA ALA A 91 -7.14 -12.27 7.05
C ALA A 91 -5.86 -13.03 7.41
N LYS A 92 -4.69 -12.38 7.37
CA LYS A 92 -3.42 -12.99 7.80
C LYS A 92 -3.42 -13.29 9.29
N ARG A 93 -3.86 -12.35 10.13
CA ARG A 93 -3.96 -12.54 11.58
C ARG A 93 -4.74 -13.80 11.93
N VAL A 94 -5.91 -13.98 11.31
CA VAL A 94 -6.78 -15.13 11.59
C VAL A 94 -6.23 -16.41 10.97
N ASN A 95 -5.87 -16.39 9.69
CA ASN A 95 -5.60 -17.61 8.92
C ASN A 95 -4.15 -18.12 9.06
N GLU A 96 -3.20 -17.23 9.31
CA GLU A 96 -1.77 -17.56 9.33
C GLU A 96 -1.16 -17.44 10.73
N LEU A 97 -1.61 -16.45 11.52
CA LEU A 97 -1.06 -16.19 12.86
C LEU A 97 -1.93 -16.74 14.01
N PHE A 98 -3.15 -17.20 13.72
CA PHE A 98 -4.12 -17.66 14.71
C PHE A 98 -4.41 -16.62 15.81
N LEU A 99 -4.44 -15.34 15.42
CA LEU A 99 -4.77 -14.21 16.27
C LEU A 99 -6.18 -13.70 15.96
N GLU A 100 -6.81 -13.10 16.97
CA GLU A 100 -8.08 -12.39 16.77
C GLU A 100 -7.91 -11.23 15.78
N PRO A 101 -8.92 -11.00 14.92
CA PRO A 101 -8.93 -9.85 14.02
C PRO A 101 -9.01 -8.55 14.83
N LEU A 102 -8.41 -7.50 14.30
CA LEU A 102 -8.51 -6.16 14.86
C LEU A 102 -9.86 -5.55 14.47
N GLU A 103 -10.55 -4.94 15.43
CA GLU A 103 -11.74 -4.12 15.15
C GLU A 103 -11.38 -2.79 14.46
N MET A 104 -10.18 -2.27 14.74
CA MET A 104 -9.65 -1.05 14.16
C MET A 104 -8.14 -1.13 13.97
N GLN A 105 -7.64 -0.48 12.92
CA GLN A 105 -6.20 -0.31 12.66
C GLN A 105 -5.95 1.08 12.08
N VAL A 106 -4.89 1.74 12.55
CA VAL A 106 -4.37 2.95 11.91
C VAL A 106 -3.30 2.54 10.92
N ILE A 107 -3.50 2.87 9.65
CA ILE A 107 -2.53 2.64 8.57
C ILE A 107 -2.24 4.03 7.96
N PRO A 108 -1.06 4.61 8.18
CA PRO A 108 -0.68 5.86 7.54
C PRO A 108 -0.64 5.70 6.02
N GLY A 109 -1.16 6.71 5.32
CA GLY A 109 -1.15 6.79 3.88
C GLY A 109 -0.48 8.08 3.40
N ILE A 110 0.27 8.00 2.30
CA ILE A 110 0.93 9.14 1.66
C ILE A 110 0.47 9.18 0.20
N THR A 111 0.00 10.35 -0.27
CA THR A 111 -0.14 10.62 -1.70
C THR A 111 1.09 11.36 -2.20
N MET A 112 1.67 10.90 -3.29
CA MET A 112 2.82 11.53 -3.94
C MET A 112 2.34 12.18 -5.24
N VAL A 113 2.09 13.49 -5.17
CA VAL A 113 1.59 14.29 -6.29
C VAL A 113 2.76 14.92 -7.03
N GLY A 114 2.95 14.55 -8.29
CA GLY A 114 3.98 15.13 -9.14
C GLY A 114 3.70 16.61 -9.45
N THR A 115 4.77 17.37 -9.67
CA THR A 115 4.70 18.69 -10.30
C THR A 115 5.28 18.56 -11.71
N PHE A 116 4.53 19.04 -12.70
CA PHE A 116 4.76 19.06 -14.17
C PHE A 116 6.14 18.62 -14.70
#